data_AF-A0A5E8ABF5-F1
#
_entry.id   AF-A0A5E8ABF5-F1
#
_cell.length_a   1.000
_cell.length_b   1.000
_cell.length_c   1.000
_cell.angle_alpha   90.00
_cell.angle_beta   90.00
_cell.angle_gamma   90.00
#
_symmetry.space_group_name_H-M   'P 1'
#
loop_
_entity.id
_entity.type
_entity.pdbx_description
1 polymer ?
#
loop_
_entity_poly.entity_id
_entity_poly.type
_entity_poly.pdbx_seq_one_letter_code
_entity_poly.pdbx_strand_id
1 'polypeptide(L)' 'MVDAAFQFPLRHPAVVSVIPGGQGVAEMEANAVAAGAEIPPALWADLKTEGLMREDAPVNA' A
#
# COMPACT_ATOMS: atom_id res chain seq x y z
N MET A 1 -0.36 8.21 -5.23
CA MET A 1 0.83 8.03 -4.35
C MET A 1 0.45 7.58 -2.93
N VAL A 2 -0.72 7.95 -2.40
CA VAL A 2 -1.25 7.35 -1.15
C VAL A 2 -1.53 5.85 -1.32
N ASP A 3 -1.87 5.43 -2.53
CA ASP A 3 -2.31 4.08 -2.89
C ASP A 3 -1.29 3.00 -2.52
N ALA A 4 -0.03 3.14 -2.94
CA ALA A 4 1.03 2.18 -2.62
C ALA A 4 1.29 2.13 -1.11
N ALA A 5 1.30 3.27 -0.43
CA ALA A 5 1.47 3.33 1.02
C ALA A 5 0.30 2.64 1.76
N PHE A 6 -0.93 2.78 1.27
CA PHE A 6 -2.11 2.10 1.81
C PHE A 6 -2.04 0.59 1.59
N GLN A 7 -1.68 0.17 0.37
CA GLN A 7 -1.66 -1.23 -0.05
C GLN A 7 -0.52 -2.04 0.57
N PHE A 8 0.63 -1.41 0.84
CA PHE A 8 1.83 -2.09 1.34
C PHE A 8 1.60 -2.96 2.59
N PRO A 9 1.06 -2.44 3.71
CA PRO A 9 0.85 -3.24 4.92
C PRO A 9 -0.13 -4.41 4.71
N LEU A 10 -1.12 -4.28 3.81
CA LEU A 10 -2.09 -5.33 3.50
C LEU A 10 -1.49 -6.55 2.80
N ARG A 11 -0.24 -6.47 2.32
CA ARG A 11 0.46 -7.60 1.69
C ARG A 11 1.08 -8.56 2.70
N HIS A 12 1.18 -8.16 3.98
CA HIS A 12 1.72 -9.03 5.02
C HIS A 12 0.61 -9.89 5.66
N PRO A 13 0.78 -11.22 5.80
CA PRO A 13 -0.28 -12.11 6.32
C PRO A 13 -0.73 -11.82 7.76
N ALA A 14 0.11 -11.15 8.55
CA ALA A 14 -0.23 -10.71 9.91
C ALA A 14 -1.13 -9.46 9.96
N VAL A 15 -1.38 -8.77 8.83
CA VAL A 15 -2.18 -7.55 8.78
C VAL A 15 -3.56 -7.88 8.25
N VAL A 16 -4.58 -7.67 9.09
CA VAL A 16 -5.98 -7.91 8.72
C VAL A 16 -6.64 -6.66 8.14
N SER A 17 -6.25 -5.47 8.58
CA SER A 17 -6.87 -4.21 8.17
C SER A 17 -5.92 -3.02 8.34
N VAL A 18 -6.18 -1.96 7.57
CA VAL A 18 -5.52 -0.64 7.64
C VAL A 18 -6.59 0.40 7.93
N ILE A 19 -6.41 1.18 8.99
CA ILE A 19 -7.37 2.21 9.43
C ILE A 19 -6.75 3.59 9.20
N PRO A 20 -7.03 4.25 8.06
CA PRO A 20 -6.55 5.60 7.78
C PRO A 20 -7.34 6.67 8.56
N GLY A 21 -6.82 7.89 8.58
CA GLY A 21 -7.58 9.07 9.01
C GLY A 21 -8.76 9.37 8.09
N GLY A 22 -9.73 10.11 8.58
CA GLY A 22 -10.98 10.39 7.87
C GLY A 22 -11.67 11.65 8.36
N GLN A 23 -10.95 12.77 8.38
CA GLN A 23 -11.45 14.04 8.91
C GLN A 23 -12.58 14.65 8.06
N GLY A 24 -12.84 14.13 6.86
CA GLY A 24 -13.97 14.54 6.03
C GLY A 24 -14.28 13.55 4.90
N VAL A 25 -15.36 13.85 4.17
CA VAL A 25 -15.88 12.99 3.08
C VAL A 25 -14.83 12.76 1.98
N ALA A 26 -14.16 13.82 1.54
CA ALA A 26 -13.13 13.71 0.49
C ALA A 26 -11.96 12.80 0.89
N GLU A 27 -11.58 12.79 2.19
CA GLU A 27 -10.52 11.90 2.68
C GLU A 27 -11.01 10.45 2.74
N MET A 28 -12.26 10.23 3.15
CA MET A 28 -12.87 8.89 3.12
C MET A 28 -13.00 8.34 1.70
N GLU A 29 -13.37 9.16 0.73
CA GLU A 29 -13.41 8.80 -0.69
C GLU A 29 -12.01 8.44 -1.21
N ALA A 30 -11.00 9.26 -0.92
CA ALA A 30 -9.61 8.99 -1.30
C ALA A 30 -9.10 7.67 -0.68
N ASN A 31 -9.43 7.39 0.58
CA ASN A 31 -9.09 6.13 1.23
C ASN A 31 -9.77 4.93 0.56
N ALA A 32 -11.04 5.07 0.18
CA ALA A 32 -11.76 4.00 -0.53
C ALA A 32 -11.12 3.69 -1.90
N VAL A 33 -10.70 4.74 -2.62
CA VAL A 33 -9.96 4.58 -3.89
C VAL A 33 -8.61 3.88 -3.63
N ALA A 34 -7.84 4.33 -2.64
CA ALA A 34 -6.55 3.74 -2.29
C ALA A 34 -6.67 2.28 -1.81
N ALA A 35 -7.73 1.95 -1.09
CA ALA A 35 -8.03 0.59 -0.64
C ALA A 35 -8.32 -0.38 -1.79
N GLY A 36 -8.86 0.10 -2.91
CA GLY A 36 -9.13 -0.69 -4.10
C GLY A 36 -8.04 -0.61 -5.18
N ALA A 37 -6.96 0.15 -4.95
CA ALA A 37 -5.95 0.39 -5.97
C ALA A 37 -5.08 -0.85 -6.24
N GLU A 38 -4.98 -1.22 -7.51
CA GLU A 38 -4.02 -2.21 -7.97
C GLU A 38 -2.66 -1.54 -8.19
N ILE A 39 -1.66 -1.99 -7.44
CA ILE A 39 -0.31 -1.45 -7.55
C ILE A 39 0.51 -2.28 -8.54
N PRO A 40 1.11 -1.66 -9.56
CA PRO A 40 1.96 -2.38 -10.49
C PRO A 40 3.08 -3.14 -9.76
N PRO A 41 3.28 -4.44 -10.00
CA PRO A 41 4.34 -5.22 -9.36
C PRO A 41 5.75 -4.63 -9.57
N ALA A 42 5.97 -3.97 -10.71
CA ALA A 42 7.22 -3.30 -11.03
C ALA A 42 7.61 -2.24 -9.99
N LEU A 43 6.64 -1.48 -9.44
CA LEU A 43 6.92 -0.48 -8.42
C LEU A 43 7.60 -1.10 -7.19
N TRP A 44 7.14 -2.27 -6.76
CA TRP A 44 7.72 -2.98 -5.63
C TRP A 44 9.13 -3.48 -5.91
N ALA A 45 9.35 -3.99 -7.11
CA ALA A 45 10.67 -4.44 -7.55
C ALA A 45 11.67 -3.27 -7.63
N ASP A 46 11.24 -2.13 -8.15
CA ASP A 46 12.06 -0.92 -8.25
C ASP A 46 12.44 -0.39 -6.86
N LEU A 47 11.47 -0.31 -5.93
CA LEU A 47 11.73 0.12 -4.54
C LEU A 47 12.73 -0.78 -3.81
N LYS A 48 12.72 -2.10 -4.06
CA LYS A 48 13.73 -3.03 -3.53
C LYS A 48 15.10 -2.79 -4.17
N THR A 49 15.12 -2.70 -5.50
CA THR A 49 16.35 -2.46 -6.29
C THR A 49 17.05 -1.16 -5.87
N GLU A 50 16.29 -0.11 -5.58
CA GLU A 50 16.81 1.18 -5.10
C GLU A 50 17.19 1.19 -3.61
N GLY A 51 16.94 0.10 -2.87
CA GLY A 51 17.21 0.01 -1.44
C GLY A 51 16.26 0.81 -0.56
N LEU A 52 15.11 1.23 -1.09
CA LEU A 52 14.06 2.00 -0.39
C LEU A 52 13.06 1.09 0.34
N MET A 53 13.08 -0.21 0.07
CA MET A 53 12.29 -1.24 0.73
C MET A 53 13.18 -2.41 1.10
N ARG A 54 12.87 -3.10 2.21
CA ARG A 54 13.57 -4.33 2.57
C ARG A 54 13.33 -5.43 1.52
N GLU A 55 14.38 -6.16 1.19
CA GLU A 55 14.32 -7.31 0.27
C GLU A 55 13.29 -8.38 0.69
N ASP A 56 13.12 -8.60 1.99
CA ASP A 56 12.20 -9.59 2.55
C ASP A 56 10.76 -9.09 2.73
N ALA A 57 10.44 -7.85 2.33
CA ALA A 57 9.07 -7.36 2.37
C ALA A 57 8.15 -8.22 1.48
N PRO A 58 6.99 -8.69 1.99
CA PRO A 58 6.13 -9.66 1.31
C PRO A 58 5.20 -8.98 0.30
N VAL A 59 5.77 -8.33 -0.71
CA VAL A 59 5.05 -7.60 -1.78
C VAL A 59 4.86 -8.43 -3.05
N ASN A 60 5.35 -9.66 -3.05
CA ASN A 60 5.27 -10.61 -4.16
C ASN A 60 4.11 -11.58 -3.91
N ALA A 61 2.88 -11.18 -4.26
CA ALA A 61 1.70 -12.04 -4.33
C ALA A 61 0.95 -11.76 -5.64
#